data_AF-A0A433E5M9-F1
#
_entry.id   AF-A0A433E5M9-F1
#
_cell.length_a   1.000
_cell.length_b   1.000
_cell.length_c   1.000
_cell.angle_alpha   90.00
_cell.angle_beta   90.00
_cell.angle_gamma   90.00
#
_symmetry.space_group_name_H-M   'P 1'
#
loop_
_entity.id
_entity.type
_entity.pdbx_description
1 polymer ?
#
loop_
_entity_poly.entity_id
_entity_poly.type
_entity_poly.pdbx_seq_one_letter_code
_entity_poly.pdbx_strand_id
1 'polypeptide(L)'
;MEKSGRPEKEWLTGRSVQLSILVLLLEATLAYVVSVVYGVTQESPNAGVGSGMAVFLLPVLAVFAAGIAGALTVGLVLPTAWLSEVLGHRFAGRAAWWWVPVAAGAVSLVVVAVVVPLAGGGTGAGAVALGWVLTTAALTVPALLWRSRRERILKPVALWGVAAIVLTAVLGGVGLATGVLKEYRPPALASADLVGRWSDGQGGTVTFTPDGRVTVVDIDDNLGGWGHGDGEGDGAICTGQGTWTYEPGGGTWSQEVDITVDSCMYGTWNVGGTETRPTLYQYIGDPDSWDLYELRRTDGGP
;
A
#
# COMPACT_ATOMS: atom_id res chain seq x y z
N MET A 1 -0.80 32.42 51.49
CA MET A 1 -1.48 32.54 50.17
C MET A 1 -0.43 32.33 49.10
N GLU A 2 -0.24 31.09 48.69
CA GLU A 2 0.75 30.67 47.70
C GLU A 2 0.14 30.81 46.31
N LYS A 3 0.68 31.72 45.49
CA LYS A 3 0.19 31.96 44.12
C LYS A 3 0.58 30.79 43.23
N SER A 4 -0.43 30.01 42.87
CA SER A 4 -0.54 29.12 41.71
C SER A 4 0.47 29.41 40.58
N GLY A 5 1.53 28.62 40.52
CA GLY A 5 2.49 28.56 39.41
C GLY A 5 2.24 27.40 38.43
N ARG A 6 1.01 26.87 38.37
CA ARG A 6 0.66 25.64 37.64
C ARG A 6 -0.01 25.77 36.25
N PRO A 7 -0.62 26.90 35.81
CA PRO A 7 -1.38 26.89 34.55
C PRO A 7 -0.49 26.92 33.29
N GLU A 8 0.71 27.49 33.37
CA GLU A 8 1.57 27.70 32.20
C GLU A 8 2.26 26.38 31.74
N LYS A 9 2.61 25.51 32.70
CA LYS A 9 3.29 24.23 32.41
C LYS A 9 2.35 23.20 31.77
N GLU A 10 1.11 23.10 32.24
CA GLU A 10 0.10 22.20 31.66
C GLU A 10 -0.28 22.62 30.24
N TRP A 11 -0.42 23.92 30.01
CA TRP A 11 -0.75 24.48 28.70
C TRP A 11 0.36 24.29 27.65
N LEU A 12 1.63 24.45 28.04
CA LEU A 12 2.78 24.18 27.17
C LEU A 12 2.92 22.69 26.83
N THR A 13 2.57 21.81 27.77
CA THR A 13 2.58 20.35 27.55
C THR A 13 1.49 19.92 26.57
N GLY A 14 0.27 20.45 26.72
CA GLY A 14 -0.84 20.19 25.79
C GLY A 14 -0.56 20.63 24.35
N ARG A 15 0.00 21.83 24.15
CA ARG A 15 0.39 22.31 22.81
C ARG A 15 1.49 21.48 22.16
N SER A 16 2.42 20.97 22.95
CA SER A 16 3.53 20.16 22.45
C SER A 16 3.04 18.78 21.98
N VAL A 17 2.04 18.20 22.67
CA VAL A 17 1.35 16.97 22.23
C VAL A 17 0.56 17.22 20.94
N GLN A 18 -0.20 18.31 20.87
CA GLN A 18 -0.92 18.69 19.65
C GLN A 18 0.01 18.88 18.44
N LEU A 19 1.19 19.46 18.65
CA LEU A 19 2.18 19.63 17.60
C LEU A 19 2.73 18.30 17.10
N SER A 20 3.03 17.35 18.01
CA SER A 20 3.47 16.00 17.63
C SER A 20 2.41 15.26 16.83
N ILE A 21 1.16 15.28 17.28
CA ILE A 21 0.02 14.67 16.57
C ILE A 21 -0.11 15.30 15.17
N LEU A 22 -0.05 16.63 15.07
CA LEU A 22 -0.12 17.33 13.79
C LEU A 22 0.99 16.88 12.83
N VAL A 23 2.24 16.78 13.30
CA VAL A 23 3.38 16.37 12.47
C VAL A 23 3.20 14.93 11.99
N LEU A 24 2.81 14.00 12.86
CA LEU A 24 2.56 12.61 12.47
C LEU A 24 1.43 12.50 11.43
N LEU A 25 0.37 13.31 11.56
CA LEU A 25 -0.71 13.36 10.57
C LEU A 25 -0.22 13.90 9.22
N LEU A 26 0.63 14.94 9.23
CA LEU A 26 1.21 15.50 8.01
C LEU A 26 2.13 14.48 7.31
N GLU A 27 2.97 13.78 8.08
CA GLU A 27 3.85 12.72 7.55
C GLU A 27 3.05 11.55 6.99
N ALA A 28 2.01 11.09 7.71
CA ALA A 28 1.13 10.03 7.23
C ALA A 28 0.40 10.42 5.95
N THR A 29 -0.09 11.67 5.86
CA THR A 29 -0.76 12.18 4.65
C THR A 29 0.21 12.26 3.48
N LEU A 30 1.44 12.73 3.72
CA LEU A 30 2.48 12.78 2.70
C LEU A 30 2.83 11.38 2.18
N ALA A 31 3.05 10.43 3.09
CA ALA A 31 3.33 9.05 2.75
C ALA A 31 2.17 8.41 1.97
N TYR A 32 0.92 8.71 2.36
CA TYR A 32 -0.27 8.27 1.62
C TYR A 32 -0.28 8.81 0.19
N VAL A 33 -0.04 10.11 -0.01
CA VAL A 33 0.03 10.69 -1.37
C VAL A 33 1.12 10.03 -2.21
N VAL A 34 2.31 9.83 -1.64
CA VAL A 34 3.41 9.13 -2.33
C VAL A 34 3.02 7.70 -2.67
N SER A 35 2.37 6.99 -1.75
CA SER A 35 1.89 5.62 -1.95
C SER A 35 0.85 5.53 -3.07
N VAL A 36 -0.09 6.48 -3.14
CA VAL A 36 -1.09 6.56 -4.21
C VAL A 36 -0.41 6.78 -5.56
N VAL A 37 0.47 7.79 -5.65
CA VAL A 37 1.20 8.07 -6.91
C VAL A 37 2.03 6.87 -7.33
N TYR A 38 2.74 6.24 -6.40
CA TYR A 38 3.52 5.04 -6.66
C TYR A 38 2.64 3.86 -7.09
N GLY A 39 1.53 3.60 -6.39
CA GLY A 39 0.61 2.50 -6.67
C GLY A 39 0.03 2.56 -8.08
N VAL A 40 -0.31 3.75 -8.58
CA VAL A 40 -0.78 3.95 -9.96
C VAL A 40 0.30 3.61 -11.00
N THR A 41 1.59 3.65 -10.63
CA THR A 41 2.69 3.25 -11.54
C THR A 41 3.03 1.76 -11.46
N GLN A 42 2.54 1.05 -10.44
CA GLN A 42 2.83 -0.37 -10.26
C GLN A 42 1.84 -1.24 -11.03
N GLU A 43 2.33 -2.39 -11.47
CA GLU A 43 1.52 -3.48 -12.04
C GLU A 43 0.54 -3.95 -10.98
N SER A 44 -0.66 -3.38 -10.99
CA SER A 44 -1.74 -3.77 -10.10
C SER A 44 -3.07 -3.69 -10.84
N PRO A 45 -3.89 -4.74 -10.78
CA PRO A 45 -5.23 -4.72 -11.37
C PRO A 45 -6.18 -3.73 -10.66
N ASN A 46 -5.76 -3.21 -9.50
CA ASN A 46 -6.48 -2.21 -8.71
C ASN A 46 -6.00 -0.76 -8.94
N ALA A 47 -4.96 -0.53 -9.78
CA ALA A 47 -4.35 0.80 -9.96
C ALA A 47 -5.33 1.89 -10.42
N GLY A 48 -6.50 1.53 -10.97
CA GLY A 48 -7.50 2.46 -11.46
C GLY A 48 -8.64 2.82 -10.50
N VAL A 49 -8.76 2.17 -9.33
CA VAL A 49 -9.94 2.31 -8.46
C VAL A 49 -9.68 3.27 -7.32
N GLY A 50 -9.46 4.55 -7.65
CA GLY A 50 -9.73 5.63 -6.71
C GLY A 50 -11.24 5.78 -6.54
N SER A 51 -11.88 4.93 -5.74
CA SER A 51 -13.32 5.01 -5.57
C SER A 51 -13.69 6.39 -5.01
N GLY A 52 -14.59 7.12 -5.67
CA GLY A 52 -15.10 8.40 -5.16
C GLY A 52 -15.69 8.28 -3.74
N MET A 53 -15.99 7.05 -3.32
CA MET A 53 -16.41 6.68 -1.97
C MET A 53 -15.33 6.94 -0.91
N ALA A 54 -14.05 6.82 -1.25
CA ALA A 54 -12.94 7.13 -0.34
C ALA A 54 -12.98 8.58 0.16
N VAL A 55 -13.44 9.51 -0.68
CA VAL A 55 -13.60 10.93 -0.31
C VAL A 55 -14.61 11.12 0.82
N PHE A 56 -15.70 10.34 0.81
CA PHE A 56 -16.73 10.39 1.85
C PHE A 56 -16.26 9.76 3.17
N LEU A 57 -15.31 8.82 3.12
CA LEU A 57 -14.73 8.19 4.30
C LEU A 57 -13.59 9.01 4.93
N LEU A 58 -13.06 10.03 4.23
CA LEU A 58 -11.95 10.87 4.74
C LEU A 58 -12.18 11.44 6.14
N PRO A 59 -13.36 11.97 6.53
CA PRO A 59 -13.56 12.50 7.87
C PRO A 59 -13.47 11.41 8.95
N VAL A 60 -13.99 10.22 8.66
CA VAL A 60 -13.95 9.07 9.58
C VAL A 60 -12.50 8.60 9.71
N LEU A 61 -11.80 8.41 8.59
CA LEU A 61 -10.39 8.04 8.57
C LEU A 61 -9.50 9.06 9.30
N ALA A 62 -9.80 10.36 9.19
CA ALA A 62 -9.07 11.41 9.89
C ALA A 62 -9.19 11.28 11.41
N VAL A 63 -10.35 10.88 11.94
CA VAL A 63 -10.54 10.65 13.38
C VAL A 63 -9.72 9.47 13.86
N PHE A 64 -9.77 8.34 13.14
CA PHE A 64 -8.94 7.17 13.46
C PHE A 64 -7.46 7.47 13.35
N ALA A 65 -7.02 8.16 12.30
CA ALA A 65 -5.64 8.59 12.12
C ALA A 65 -5.17 9.50 13.26
N ALA A 66 -6.01 10.42 13.72
CA ALA A 66 -5.70 11.27 14.88
C ALA A 66 -5.59 10.46 16.17
N GLY A 67 -6.44 9.45 16.37
CA GLY A 67 -6.36 8.52 17.49
C GLY A 67 -5.06 7.73 17.49
N ILE A 68 -4.69 7.15 16.33
CA ILE A 68 -3.43 6.41 16.14
C ILE A 68 -2.23 7.34 16.35
N ALA A 69 -2.23 8.54 15.76
CA ALA A 69 -1.16 9.53 15.94
C ALA A 69 -1.01 9.95 17.41
N GLY A 70 -2.13 10.06 18.13
CA GLY A 70 -2.16 10.27 19.58
C GLY A 70 -1.49 9.12 20.33
N ALA A 71 -1.88 7.87 20.02
CA ALA A 71 -1.29 6.67 20.63
C ALA A 71 0.22 6.55 20.34
N LEU A 72 0.66 6.80 19.10
CA LEU A 72 2.07 6.81 18.70
C LEU A 72 2.85 7.93 19.38
N THR A 73 2.24 9.10 19.54
CA THR A 73 2.86 10.21 20.28
C THR A 73 3.14 9.79 21.73
N VAL A 74 2.16 9.16 22.39
CA VAL A 74 2.30 8.72 23.78
C VAL A 74 3.24 7.53 23.91
N GLY A 75 3.15 6.56 23.01
CA GLY A 75 3.88 5.29 23.09
C GLY A 75 5.30 5.31 22.53
N LEU A 76 5.60 6.20 21.59
CA LEU A 76 6.90 6.24 20.91
C LEU A 76 7.57 7.61 21.01
N VAL A 77 6.87 8.70 20.69
CA VAL A 77 7.50 10.04 20.62
C VAL A 77 7.89 10.54 22.01
N LEU A 78 6.99 10.45 23.00
CA LEU A 78 7.26 10.88 24.37
C LEU A 78 8.40 10.07 25.02
N PRO A 79 8.42 8.72 24.95
CA PRO A 79 9.56 7.93 25.45
C PRO A 79 10.86 8.27 24.73
N THR A 80 10.83 8.48 23.41
CA THR A 80 12.03 8.87 22.65
C THR A 80 12.57 10.22 23.10
N ALA A 81 11.69 11.21 23.29
CA ALA A 81 12.06 12.52 23.77
C ALA A 81 12.64 12.46 25.19
N TRP A 82 12.00 11.71 26.09
CA TRP A 82 12.49 11.48 27.45
C TRP A 82 13.86 10.78 27.45
N LEU A 83 14.02 9.71 26.68
CA LEU A 83 15.28 8.97 26.56
C LEU A 83 16.41 9.89 26.06
N SER A 84 16.10 10.77 25.09
CA SER A 84 17.06 11.75 24.57
C SER A 84 17.50 12.77 25.62
N GLU A 85 16.59 13.18 26.52
CA GLU A 85 16.90 14.10 27.61
C GLU A 85 17.78 13.42 28.66
N VAL A 86 17.45 12.18 29.05
CA VAL A 86 18.23 11.38 30.00
C VAL A 86 19.64 11.14 29.44
N LEU A 87 19.76 10.72 28.19
CA LEU A 87 21.05 10.49 27.51
C LEU A 87 21.86 11.80 27.42
N GLY A 88 21.20 12.91 27.05
CA GLY A 88 21.84 14.23 27.02
C GLY A 88 22.39 14.67 28.37
N HIS A 89 21.60 14.53 29.44
CA HIS A 89 22.04 14.94 30.78
C HIS A 89 23.14 14.03 31.32
N ARG A 90 23.05 12.72 31.06
CA ARG A 90 24.01 11.73 31.57
C ARG A 90 25.37 11.81 30.88
N PHE A 91 25.40 12.02 29.57
CA PHE A 91 26.65 11.93 28.79
C PHE A 91 27.21 13.28 28.33
N ALA A 92 26.37 14.30 28.15
CA ALA A 92 26.80 15.62 27.68
C ALA A 92 26.70 16.72 28.76
N GLY A 93 26.26 16.39 29.98
CA GLY A 93 26.07 17.34 31.07
C GLY A 93 24.99 18.40 30.82
N ARG A 94 24.32 18.36 29.66
CA ARG A 94 23.21 19.22 29.25
C ARG A 94 22.35 18.47 28.25
N ALA A 95 21.06 18.77 28.20
CA ALA A 95 20.21 18.30 27.10
C ALA A 95 20.83 18.76 25.77
N ALA A 96 21.41 17.85 24.99
CA ALA A 96 21.97 18.17 23.69
C ALA A 96 21.04 17.70 22.57
N TRP A 97 20.85 18.53 21.54
CA TRP A 97 19.86 18.31 20.47
C TRP A 97 20.20 17.10 19.58
N TRP A 98 21.48 16.75 19.48
CA TRP A 98 21.99 15.64 18.67
C TRP A 98 21.70 14.24 19.24
N TRP A 99 21.27 14.11 20.49
CA TRP A 99 20.85 12.81 21.05
C TRP A 99 19.45 12.36 20.58
N VAL A 100 18.65 13.26 20.02
CA VAL A 100 17.31 12.93 19.54
C VAL A 100 17.32 11.98 18.33
N PRO A 101 18.11 12.23 17.26
CA PRO A 101 18.23 11.26 16.16
C PRO A 101 18.82 9.92 16.58
N VAL A 102 19.71 9.90 17.58
CA VAL A 102 20.27 8.65 18.12
C VAL A 102 19.20 7.85 18.86
N ALA A 103 18.42 8.50 19.73
CA ALA A 103 17.33 7.86 20.47
C ALA A 103 16.21 7.38 19.53
N ALA A 104 15.83 8.21 18.54
CA ALA A 104 14.84 7.86 17.53
C ALA A 104 15.31 6.69 16.66
N GLY A 105 16.59 6.64 16.30
CA GLY A 105 17.19 5.53 15.57
C GLY A 105 17.15 4.21 16.35
N ALA A 106 17.38 4.26 17.66
CA ALA A 106 17.30 3.07 18.52
C ALA A 106 15.85 2.56 18.65
N VAL A 107 14.89 3.46 18.87
CA VAL A 107 13.47 3.10 18.99
C VAL A 107 12.93 2.58 17.65
N SER A 108 13.27 3.23 16.54
CA SER A 108 12.84 2.80 15.21
C SER A 108 13.41 1.44 14.82
N LEU A 109 14.64 1.12 15.24
CA LEU A 109 15.25 -0.18 14.97
C LEU A 109 14.46 -1.31 15.63
N VAL A 110 14.02 -1.11 16.89
CA VAL A 110 13.18 -2.07 17.62
C VAL A 110 11.83 -2.24 16.93
N VAL A 111 11.19 -1.13 16.52
CA VAL A 111 9.89 -1.17 15.82
C VAL A 111 10.01 -1.93 14.50
N VAL A 112 11.00 -1.61 13.66
CA VAL A 112 11.19 -2.26 12.36
C VAL A 112 11.55 -3.74 12.51
N ALA A 113 12.38 -4.09 13.51
CA ALA A 113 12.75 -5.48 13.80
C ALA A 113 11.56 -6.35 14.23
N VAL A 114 10.51 -5.76 14.83
CA VAL A 114 9.29 -6.47 15.23
C VAL A 114 8.25 -6.49 14.10
N VAL A 115 8.07 -5.38 13.39
CA VAL A 115 7.01 -5.22 12.38
C VAL A 115 7.32 -5.99 11.08
N VAL A 116 8.58 -5.99 10.61
CA VAL A 116 8.95 -6.64 9.35
C VAL A 116 8.69 -8.16 9.37
N PRO A 117 9.08 -8.92 10.41
CA PRO A 117 8.77 -10.35 10.49
C PRO A 117 7.26 -10.64 10.59
N LEU A 118 6.49 -9.79 11.28
CA LEU A 118 5.06 -9.98 11.46
C LEU A 118 4.26 -9.69 10.19
N ALA A 119 4.75 -8.82 9.32
CA ALA A 119 4.10 -8.45 8.07
C ALA A 119 4.32 -9.47 6.92
N GLY A 120 4.96 -10.61 7.18
CA GLY A 120 5.22 -11.64 6.15
C GLY A 120 6.17 -11.19 5.03
N GLY A 121 6.80 -10.03 5.17
CA GLY A 121 7.60 -9.40 4.12
C GLY A 121 8.93 -10.11 3.87
N GLY A 122 9.23 -10.38 2.60
CA GLY A 122 10.53 -10.88 2.15
C GLY A 122 11.69 -10.02 2.70
N THR A 123 12.63 -10.69 3.34
CA THR A 123 13.71 -10.14 4.18
C THR A 123 14.87 -9.52 3.37
N GLY A 124 14.55 -8.60 2.46
CA GLY A 124 15.57 -7.80 1.81
C GLY A 124 16.20 -6.82 2.81
N ALA A 125 17.49 -6.97 3.10
CA ALA A 125 18.22 -6.05 3.99
C ALA A 125 18.05 -4.56 3.59
N GLY A 126 17.86 -4.29 2.30
CA GLY A 126 17.55 -2.95 1.78
C GLY A 126 16.17 -2.42 2.21
N ALA A 127 15.13 -3.25 2.24
CA ALA A 127 13.79 -2.85 2.66
C ALA A 127 13.75 -2.56 4.17
N VAL A 128 14.45 -3.39 4.96
CA VAL A 128 14.62 -3.17 6.41
C VAL A 128 15.38 -1.86 6.68
N ALA A 129 16.46 -1.61 5.94
CA ALA A 129 17.24 -0.38 6.09
C ALA A 129 16.44 0.87 5.69
N LEU A 130 15.68 0.82 4.59
CA LEU A 130 14.79 1.89 4.17
C LEU A 130 13.69 2.15 5.20
N GLY A 131 13.02 1.08 5.66
CA GLY A 131 11.99 1.16 6.70
C GLY A 131 12.54 1.76 8.00
N TRP A 132 13.76 1.38 8.39
CA TRP A 132 14.45 1.94 9.55
C TRP A 132 14.75 3.43 9.40
N VAL A 133 15.31 3.86 8.26
CA VAL A 133 15.62 5.27 8.01
C VAL A 133 14.36 6.13 7.99
N LEU A 134 13.29 5.66 7.33
CA LEU A 134 12.02 6.38 7.24
C LEU A 134 11.34 6.51 8.61
N THR A 135 11.34 5.44 9.41
CA THR A 135 10.78 5.46 10.78
C THR A 135 11.63 6.30 11.73
N THR A 136 12.96 6.31 11.59
CA THR A 136 13.82 7.24 12.33
C THR A 136 13.47 8.68 11.98
N ALA A 137 13.38 9.02 10.69
CA ALA A 137 13.03 10.36 10.24
C ALA A 137 11.68 10.81 10.83
N ALA A 138 10.66 9.96 10.71
CA ALA A 138 9.31 10.21 11.23
C ALA A 138 9.26 10.40 12.75
N LEU A 139 10.14 9.75 13.52
CA LEU A 139 10.22 9.95 14.97
C LEU A 139 11.05 11.18 15.35
N THR A 140 12.08 11.52 14.56
CA THR A 140 12.97 12.65 14.86
C THR A 140 12.28 14.01 14.74
N VAL A 141 11.53 14.24 13.65
CA VAL A 141 10.90 15.54 13.39
C VAL A 141 9.94 15.97 14.53
N PRO A 142 8.97 15.15 14.97
CA PRO A 142 8.08 15.50 16.07
C PRO A 142 8.83 15.62 17.41
N ALA A 143 9.81 14.75 17.70
CA ALA A 143 10.59 14.82 18.93
C ALA A 143 11.45 16.11 19.02
N LEU A 144 12.00 16.56 17.89
CA LEU A 144 12.74 17.81 17.81
C LEU A 144 11.84 19.04 17.97
N LEU A 145 10.65 19.02 17.37
CA LEU A 145 9.71 20.12 17.47
C LEU A 145 9.06 20.23 18.85
N TRP A 146 8.76 19.10 19.51
CA TRP A 146 8.32 19.03 20.90
C TRP A 146 9.29 19.78 21.83
N ARG A 147 10.60 19.58 21.60
CA ARG A 147 11.66 20.21 22.38
C ARG A 147 11.80 21.71 22.15
N SER A 148 11.35 22.24 21.01
CA SER A 148 11.53 23.65 20.67
C SER A 148 10.72 24.61 21.57
N ARG A 149 9.72 24.13 22.32
CA ARG A 149 8.82 24.86 23.26
C ARG A 149 8.33 26.24 22.79
N ARG A 150 8.41 26.54 21.49
CA ARG A 150 8.12 27.86 20.94
C ARG A 150 6.65 27.92 20.54
N GLU A 151 5.91 28.80 21.20
CA GLU A 151 4.45 28.94 21.05
C GLU A 151 3.97 29.28 19.64
N ARG A 152 4.85 29.75 18.75
CA ARG A 152 4.51 30.21 17.40
C ARG A 152 4.81 29.21 16.28
N ILE A 153 5.21 27.97 16.58
CA ILE A 153 5.66 27.01 15.57
C ILE A 153 4.52 26.19 14.95
N LEU A 154 3.37 26.07 15.63
CA LEU A 154 2.21 25.30 15.13
C LEU A 154 1.72 25.79 13.75
N LYS A 155 1.47 27.09 13.61
CA LYS A 155 1.00 27.69 12.35
C LYS A 155 1.96 27.49 11.17
N PRO A 156 3.26 27.83 11.29
CA PRO A 156 4.20 27.62 10.19
C PRO A 156 4.40 26.13 9.89
N VAL A 157 4.42 25.23 10.89
CA VAL A 157 4.53 23.79 10.64
C VAL A 157 3.30 23.28 9.87
N ALA A 158 2.09 23.67 10.28
CA ALA A 158 0.89 23.32 9.54
C ALA A 158 0.94 23.84 8.10
N LEU A 159 1.31 25.11 7.91
CA LEU A 159 1.36 25.75 6.59
C LEU A 159 2.39 25.10 5.66
N TRP A 160 3.62 24.90 6.13
CA TRP A 160 4.68 24.29 5.32
C TRP A 160 4.46 22.80 5.10
N GLY A 161 3.89 22.09 6.08
CA GLY A 161 3.51 20.69 5.93
C GLY A 161 2.43 20.49 4.87
N VAL A 162 1.36 21.30 4.92
CA VAL A 162 0.33 21.30 3.88
C VAL A 162 0.92 21.69 2.53
N ALA A 163 1.79 22.70 2.47
CA ALA A 163 2.46 23.10 1.23
C ALA A 163 3.31 21.95 0.65
N ALA A 164 4.02 21.18 1.48
CA ALA A 164 4.79 20.02 1.03
C ALA A 164 3.90 18.90 0.47
N ILE A 165 2.77 18.62 1.13
CA ILE A 165 1.78 17.64 0.65
C ILE A 165 1.22 18.08 -0.71
N VAL A 166 0.75 19.32 -0.82
CA VAL A 166 0.20 19.87 -2.06
C VAL A 166 1.24 19.87 -3.17
N LEU A 167 2.48 20.30 -2.89
CA LEU A 167 3.56 20.29 -3.87
C LEU A 167 3.85 18.86 -4.35
N THR A 168 3.89 17.88 -3.45
CA THR A 168 4.12 16.48 -3.80
C THR A 168 3.00 15.92 -4.67
N ALA A 169 1.73 16.21 -4.32
CA ALA A 169 0.58 15.81 -5.11
C ALA A 169 0.59 16.46 -6.51
N VAL A 170 0.93 17.74 -6.60
CA VAL A 170 1.05 18.47 -7.87
C VAL A 170 2.18 17.90 -8.71
N LEU A 171 3.36 17.66 -8.13
CA LEU A 171 4.50 17.07 -8.85
C LEU A 171 4.19 15.64 -9.32
N GLY A 172 3.53 14.83 -8.49
CA GLY A 172 3.07 13.50 -8.87
C GLY A 172 2.07 13.55 -10.02
N GLY A 173 1.04 14.41 -9.91
CA GLY A 173 0.04 14.61 -10.95
C GLY A 173 0.61 15.16 -12.27
N VAL A 174 1.52 16.12 -12.21
CA VAL A 174 2.25 16.63 -13.38
C VAL A 174 3.15 15.54 -13.97
N GLY A 175 3.83 14.76 -13.14
CA GLY A 175 4.63 13.63 -13.57
C GLY A 175 3.81 12.59 -14.35
N LEU A 176 2.62 12.26 -13.86
CA LEU A 176 1.66 11.37 -14.53
C LEU A 176 1.12 11.99 -15.83
N ALA A 177 0.69 13.26 -15.81
CA ALA A 177 0.12 13.94 -16.96
C ALA A 177 1.13 14.16 -18.11
N THR A 178 2.41 14.34 -17.76
CA THR A 178 3.51 14.50 -18.73
C THR A 178 4.11 13.16 -19.19
N GLY A 179 3.72 12.04 -18.57
CA GLY A 179 4.26 10.71 -18.85
C GLY A 179 5.68 10.47 -18.30
N VAL A 180 6.22 11.39 -17.49
CA VAL A 180 7.47 11.17 -16.73
C VAL A 180 7.29 10.03 -15.74
N LEU A 181 6.15 10.01 -15.06
CA LEU A 181 5.65 8.85 -14.32
C LEU A 181 4.66 8.13 -15.23
N LYS A 182 4.95 6.88 -15.56
CA LYS A 182 4.06 6.08 -16.40
C LYS A 182 2.99 5.45 -15.53
N GLU A 183 1.75 5.86 -15.74
CA GLU A 183 0.58 5.13 -15.26
C GLU A 183 0.66 3.69 -15.80
N TYR A 184 0.49 2.72 -14.91
CA TYR A 184 0.37 1.34 -15.32
C TYR A 184 -0.90 1.16 -16.14
N ARG A 185 -0.77 0.50 -17.29
CA ARG A 185 -1.89 0.06 -18.10
C ARG A 185 -1.65 -1.39 -18.51
N PRO A 186 -2.68 -2.25 -18.45
CA PRO A 186 -2.57 -3.61 -18.97
C PRO A 186 -2.15 -3.59 -20.45
N PRO A 187 -1.48 -4.64 -20.94
CA PRO A 187 -1.14 -4.75 -22.34
C PRO A 187 -2.42 -4.83 -23.19
N ALA A 188 -2.43 -4.14 -24.33
CA ALA A 188 -3.47 -4.30 -25.32
C ALA A 188 -3.21 -5.61 -26.08
N LEU A 189 -4.00 -6.65 -25.80
CA LEU A 189 -3.88 -7.93 -26.47
C LEU A 189 -4.81 -7.97 -27.69
N ALA A 190 -4.41 -8.68 -28.74
CA ALA A 190 -5.34 -9.15 -29.76
C ALA A 190 -5.78 -10.58 -29.45
N SER A 191 -6.87 -11.04 -30.07
CA SER A 191 -7.30 -12.45 -29.95
C SER A 191 -6.19 -13.42 -30.36
N ALA A 192 -5.35 -13.05 -31.33
CA ALA A 192 -4.20 -13.84 -31.75
C ALA A 192 -3.10 -13.96 -30.66
N ASP A 193 -2.98 -12.97 -29.77
CA ASP A 193 -1.99 -12.97 -28.69
C ASP A 193 -2.39 -13.89 -27.53
N LEU A 194 -3.69 -14.18 -27.39
CA LEU A 194 -4.21 -15.13 -26.41
C LEU A 194 -3.91 -16.59 -26.79
N VAL A 195 -3.77 -16.87 -28.09
CA VAL A 195 -3.47 -18.21 -28.59
C VAL A 195 -2.13 -18.70 -28.03
N GLY A 196 -2.14 -19.93 -27.53
CA GLY A 196 -0.99 -20.55 -26.87
C GLY A 196 -1.33 -21.08 -25.48
N ARG A 197 -0.28 -21.47 -24.75
CA ARG A 197 -0.38 -22.06 -23.42
C ARG A 197 -0.17 -21.00 -22.33
N TRP A 198 -0.96 -21.13 -21.28
CA TRP A 198 -0.95 -20.30 -20.08
C TRP A 198 -0.87 -21.22 -18.87
N SER A 199 -0.19 -20.80 -17.81
CA SER A 199 0.01 -21.59 -16.60
C SER A 199 -0.15 -20.75 -15.34
N ASP A 200 -0.73 -21.35 -14.30
CA ASP A 200 -0.82 -20.79 -12.95
C ASP A 200 0.50 -20.90 -12.15
N GLY A 201 1.50 -21.62 -12.69
CA GLY A 201 2.75 -21.93 -12.01
C GLY A 201 2.67 -22.99 -10.92
N GLN A 202 1.47 -23.55 -10.65
CA GLN A 202 1.20 -24.61 -9.68
C GLN A 202 0.86 -25.96 -10.34
N GLY A 203 0.77 -26.00 -11.67
CA GLY A 203 0.53 -27.23 -12.46
C GLY A 203 -0.68 -27.11 -13.37
N GLY A 204 -1.58 -26.18 -13.07
CA GLY A 204 -2.73 -25.85 -13.88
C GLY A 204 -2.32 -25.12 -15.16
N THR A 205 -2.93 -25.51 -16.29
CA THR A 205 -2.68 -24.90 -17.59
C THR A 205 -3.93 -24.75 -18.44
N VAL A 206 -3.97 -23.64 -19.19
CA VAL A 206 -5.01 -23.33 -20.17
C VAL A 206 -4.34 -23.17 -21.53
N THR A 207 -4.86 -23.86 -22.54
CA THR A 207 -4.36 -23.76 -23.92
C THR A 207 -5.46 -23.25 -24.83
N PHE A 208 -5.27 -22.05 -25.37
CA PHE A 208 -6.17 -21.44 -26.34
C PHE A 208 -5.70 -21.75 -27.76
N THR A 209 -6.65 -22.13 -28.61
CA THR A 209 -6.41 -22.44 -30.02
C THR A 209 -7.09 -21.41 -30.93
N PRO A 210 -6.54 -21.15 -32.13
CA PRO A 210 -6.99 -20.06 -33.00
C PRO A 210 -8.40 -20.28 -33.58
N ASP A 211 -8.91 -21.51 -33.54
CA ASP A 211 -10.27 -21.89 -33.94
C ASP A 211 -11.30 -21.72 -32.82
N GLY A 212 -10.95 -21.04 -31.72
CA GLY A 212 -11.86 -20.73 -30.62
C GLY A 212 -12.06 -21.88 -29.63
N ARG A 213 -11.26 -22.95 -29.71
CA ARG A 213 -11.28 -24.04 -28.71
C ARG A 213 -10.29 -23.79 -27.58
N VAL A 214 -10.62 -24.27 -26.41
CA VAL A 214 -9.78 -24.19 -25.22
C VAL A 214 -9.63 -25.57 -24.60
N THR A 215 -8.43 -25.88 -24.12
CA THR A 215 -8.17 -27.05 -23.28
C THR A 215 -7.69 -26.57 -21.92
N VAL A 216 -8.38 -27.01 -20.88
CA VAL A 216 -8.07 -26.68 -19.49
C VAL A 216 -7.60 -27.96 -18.81
N VAL A 217 -6.52 -27.86 -18.05
CA VAL A 217 -5.93 -28.97 -17.30
C VAL A 217 -5.57 -28.45 -15.92
N ASP A 218 -6.04 -29.15 -14.90
CA ASP A 218 -5.73 -28.91 -13.50
C ASP A 218 -5.89 -27.46 -13.00
N ILE A 219 -6.89 -26.73 -13.52
CA ILE A 219 -7.24 -25.38 -13.05
C ILE A 219 -8.29 -25.51 -11.93
N ASP A 220 -8.11 -24.77 -10.85
CA ASP A 220 -9.10 -24.72 -9.76
C ASP A 220 -10.45 -24.25 -10.33
N ASP A 221 -11.53 -24.98 -10.07
CA ASP A 221 -12.88 -24.66 -10.55
C ASP A 221 -13.66 -23.75 -9.60
N ASN A 222 -13.13 -23.51 -8.40
CA ASN A 222 -13.74 -22.63 -7.41
C ASN A 222 -13.09 -21.24 -7.41
N LEU A 223 -13.01 -20.61 -8.59
CA LEU A 223 -12.47 -19.26 -8.75
C LEU A 223 -13.47 -18.15 -8.38
N GLY A 224 -14.51 -18.46 -7.59
CA GLY A 224 -15.27 -17.45 -6.86
C GLY A 224 -16.08 -16.47 -7.72
N GLY A 225 -16.79 -16.95 -8.73
CA GLY A 225 -17.85 -16.14 -9.36
C GLY A 225 -18.82 -15.62 -8.29
N TRP A 226 -18.96 -14.30 -8.18
CA TRP A 226 -19.77 -13.58 -7.20
C TRP A 226 -21.23 -14.10 -7.16
N GLY A 227 -21.47 -15.15 -6.39
CA GLY A 227 -22.77 -15.84 -6.39
C GLY A 227 -22.84 -17.23 -5.77
N HIS A 228 -21.73 -17.85 -5.36
CA HIS A 228 -21.79 -19.16 -4.72
C HIS A 228 -21.48 -19.10 -3.23
N GLY A 229 -22.42 -19.63 -2.45
CA GLY A 229 -22.41 -19.63 -1.01
C GLY A 229 -21.21 -20.38 -0.43
N ASP A 230 -21.03 -20.08 0.84
CA ASP A 230 -20.26 -20.64 1.95
C ASP A 230 -20.21 -22.19 2.07
N GLY A 231 -20.21 -22.91 0.94
CA GLY A 231 -19.96 -24.33 0.88
C GLY A 231 -18.47 -24.60 0.86
N GLU A 232 -17.96 -25.26 1.90
CA GLU A 232 -16.72 -26.04 1.89
C GLU A 232 -16.79 -27.11 0.78
N GLY A 233 -16.61 -26.70 -0.46
CA GLY A 233 -16.27 -27.57 -1.57
C GLY A 233 -14.77 -27.60 -1.70
N ASP A 234 -14.15 -28.75 -1.39
CA ASP A 234 -12.77 -29.03 -1.77
C ASP A 234 -12.58 -28.59 -3.22
N GLY A 235 -11.60 -27.69 -3.47
CA GLY A 235 -11.34 -27.09 -4.79
C GLY A 235 -11.32 -28.15 -5.88
N ALA A 236 -12.40 -28.23 -6.65
CA ALA A 236 -12.52 -29.26 -7.64
C ALA A 236 -11.62 -28.86 -8.81
N ILE A 237 -10.76 -29.79 -9.17
CA ILE A 237 -9.77 -29.54 -10.20
C ILE A 237 -10.48 -29.73 -11.55
N CYS A 238 -10.59 -28.66 -12.33
CA CYS A 238 -11.14 -28.72 -13.67
C CYS A 238 -10.11 -29.22 -14.67
N THR A 239 -10.50 -30.25 -15.41
CA THR A 239 -9.84 -30.66 -16.65
C THR A 239 -10.90 -30.94 -17.72
N GLY A 240 -10.78 -30.30 -18.88
CA GLY A 240 -11.76 -30.42 -19.95
C GLY A 240 -11.43 -29.64 -21.21
N GLN A 241 -12.29 -29.78 -22.22
CA GLN A 241 -12.22 -29.02 -23.47
C GLN A 241 -13.50 -28.23 -23.66
N GLY A 242 -13.41 -27.09 -24.33
CA GLY A 242 -14.55 -26.24 -24.61
C GLY A 242 -14.22 -25.13 -25.58
N THR A 243 -14.84 -23.97 -25.39
CA THR A 243 -14.66 -22.79 -26.26
C THR A 243 -14.21 -21.56 -25.48
N TRP A 244 -13.58 -20.62 -26.18
CA TRP A 244 -13.25 -19.32 -25.61
C TRP A 244 -13.63 -18.18 -26.56
N THR A 245 -13.90 -17.02 -25.98
CA THR A 245 -14.12 -15.75 -26.68
C THR A 245 -13.29 -14.65 -26.06
N TYR A 246 -12.98 -13.63 -26.85
CA TYR A 246 -12.24 -12.45 -26.38
C TYR A 246 -12.98 -11.18 -26.76
N GLU A 247 -13.22 -10.34 -25.76
CA GLU A 247 -13.81 -9.04 -25.90
C GLU A 247 -12.76 -7.96 -25.57
N PRO A 248 -12.32 -7.16 -26.55
CA PRO A 248 -11.31 -6.13 -26.29
C PRO A 248 -11.85 -4.94 -25.49
N GLY A 249 -13.18 -4.79 -25.42
CA GLY A 249 -13.87 -3.68 -24.75
C GLY A 249 -13.51 -2.29 -25.30
N GLY A 250 -13.75 -1.26 -24.48
CA GLY A 250 -13.50 0.14 -24.80
C GLY A 250 -12.07 0.63 -24.53
N GLY A 251 -11.23 -0.18 -23.89
CA GLY A 251 -9.83 0.13 -23.58
C GLY A 251 -9.10 -1.02 -22.88
N THR A 252 -7.83 -0.82 -22.55
CA THR A 252 -6.95 -1.88 -21.99
C THR A 252 -7.44 -2.47 -20.67
N TRP A 253 -8.30 -1.77 -19.94
CA TRP A 253 -8.87 -2.18 -18.65
C TRP A 253 -10.17 -2.97 -18.76
N SER A 254 -10.79 -3.01 -19.94
CA SER A 254 -12.07 -3.69 -20.19
C SER A 254 -11.90 -4.90 -21.12
N GLN A 255 -10.70 -5.48 -21.11
CA GLN A 255 -10.37 -6.64 -21.94
C GLN A 255 -10.76 -7.90 -21.18
N GLU A 256 -11.62 -8.70 -21.79
CA GLU A 256 -12.27 -9.84 -21.15
C GLU A 256 -12.08 -11.11 -22.00
N VAL A 257 -11.77 -12.22 -21.34
CA VAL A 257 -11.69 -13.55 -21.95
C VAL A 257 -12.68 -14.46 -21.26
N ASP A 258 -13.67 -14.95 -22.00
CA ASP A 258 -14.63 -15.91 -21.48
C ASP A 258 -14.23 -17.32 -21.90
N ILE A 259 -14.27 -18.23 -20.93
CA ILE A 259 -13.91 -19.64 -21.10
C ILE A 259 -15.13 -20.47 -20.72
N THR A 260 -15.62 -21.28 -21.64
CA THR A 260 -16.76 -22.18 -21.41
C THR A 260 -16.31 -23.62 -21.58
N VAL A 261 -16.39 -24.40 -20.50
CA VAL A 261 -16.10 -25.84 -20.46
C VAL A 261 -17.23 -26.52 -19.68
N ASP A 262 -17.86 -27.56 -20.24
CA ASP A 262 -19.12 -28.11 -19.71
C ASP A 262 -19.07 -28.56 -18.24
N SER A 263 -17.89 -28.96 -17.75
CA SER A 263 -17.67 -29.42 -16.38
C SER A 263 -17.07 -28.36 -15.45
N CYS A 264 -16.85 -27.13 -15.92
CA CYS A 264 -16.08 -26.13 -15.19
C CYS A 264 -16.77 -24.77 -15.23
N MET A 265 -16.89 -24.13 -14.08
CA MET A 265 -17.55 -22.85 -13.96
C MET A 265 -16.53 -21.76 -13.68
N TYR A 266 -16.30 -20.89 -14.67
CA TYR A 266 -15.41 -19.75 -14.55
C TYR A 266 -16.19 -18.44 -14.65
N GLY A 267 -15.72 -17.42 -13.95
CA GLY A 267 -16.04 -16.05 -14.30
C GLY A 267 -15.23 -15.58 -15.52
N THR A 268 -15.43 -14.32 -15.87
CA THR A 268 -14.69 -13.67 -16.95
C THR A 268 -13.26 -13.38 -16.52
N TRP A 269 -12.29 -13.76 -17.34
CA TRP A 269 -10.88 -13.50 -17.09
C TRP A 269 -10.50 -12.11 -17.59
N ASN A 270 -9.78 -11.36 -16.75
CA ASN A 270 -9.29 -10.03 -17.06
C ASN A 270 -7.85 -10.09 -17.56
N VAL A 271 -7.45 -9.12 -18.38
CA VAL A 271 -6.06 -8.99 -18.86
C VAL A 271 -5.25 -8.10 -17.92
N GLY A 272 -4.10 -8.59 -17.48
CA GLY A 272 -3.11 -7.86 -16.69
C GLY A 272 -1.69 -8.05 -17.25
N GLY A 273 -0.70 -7.71 -16.44
CA GLY A 273 0.70 -7.91 -16.79
C GLY A 273 1.34 -6.75 -17.54
N THR A 274 2.39 -7.06 -18.28
CA THR A 274 3.08 -6.11 -19.17
C THR A 274 3.06 -6.62 -20.61
N GLU A 275 3.39 -5.76 -21.58
CA GLU A 275 3.49 -6.17 -22.99
C GLU A 275 4.37 -7.41 -23.20
N THR A 276 5.48 -7.51 -22.45
CA THR A 276 6.41 -8.65 -22.53
C THR A 276 6.02 -9.85 -21.67
N ARG A 277 5.15 -9.65 -20.69
CA ARG A 277 4.74 -10.68 -19.71
C ARG A 277 3.25 -10.49 -19.42
N PRO A 278 2.36 -10.80 -20.37
CA PRO A 278 0.94 -10.66 -20.15
C PRO A 278 0.44 -11.70 -19.15
N THR A 279 -0.59 -11.34 -18.40
CA THR A 279 -1.27 -12.23 -17.47
C THR A 279 -2.77 -12.22 -17.72
N LEU A 280 -3.43 -13.34 -17.44
CA LEU A 280 -4.88 -13.40 -17.29
C LEU A 280 -5.18 -13.61 -15.80
N TYR A 281 -6.18 -12.92 -15.25
CA TYR A 281 -6.51 -13.08 -13.85
C TYR A 281 -8.01 -13.07 -13.57
N GLN A 282 -8.38 -13.72 -12.48
CA GLN A 282 -9.70 -13.61 -11.85
C GLN A 282 -9.54 -13.26 -10.37
N TYR A 283 -10.47 -12.47 -9.85
CA TYR A 283 -10.59 -12.27 -8.40
C TYR A 283 -11.17 -13.53 -7.78
N ILE A 284 -10.52 -14.01 -6.72
CA ILE A 284 -10.94 -15.21 -5.98
C ILE A 284 -11.15 -14.88 -4.51
N GLY A 285 -11.88 -15.76 -3.82
CA GLY A 285 -12.09 -15.66 -2.39
C GLY A 285 -13.06 -14.56 -2.00
N ASP A 286 -12.88 -14.04 -0.79
CA ASP A 286 -13.76 -12.99 -0.27
C ASP A 286 -13.54 -11.66 -1.01
N PRO A 287 -14.59 -10.87 -1.27
CA PRO A 287 -14.52 -9.56 -1.90
C PRO A 287 -13.48 -8.60 -1.30
N ASP A 288 -13.23 -8.75 0.00
CA ASP A 288 -12.33 -7.91 0.79
C ASP A 288 -10.88 -8.42 0.81
N SER A 289 -10.60 -9.64 0.33
CA SER A 289 -9.24 -10.20 0.32
C SER A 289 -8.42 -9.75 -0.89
N TRP A 290 -9.08 -9.41 -2.00
CA TRP A 290 -8.44 -9.00 -3.26
C TRP A 290 -7.46 -10.04 -3.82
N ASP A 291 -7.68 -11.31 -3.47
CA ASP A 291 -6.85 -12.40 -3.95
C ASP A 291 -7.07 -12.63 -5.45
N LEU A 292 -5.99 -12.98 -6.13
CA LEU A 292 -5.97 -13.16 -7.58
C LEU A 292 -5.53 -14.57 -7.91
N TYR A 293 -6.28 -15.21 -8.79
CA TYR A 293 -5.79 -16.37 -9.53
C TYR A 293 -5.21 -15.89 -10.85
N GLU A 294 -3.91 -16.07 -11.05
CA GLU A 294 -3.18 -15.57 -12.22
C GLU A 294 -2.75 -16.73 -13.14
N LEU A 295 -2.93 -16.52 -14.43
CA LEU A 295 -2.33 -17.32 -15.49
C LEU A 295 -1.28 -16.48 -16.23
N ARG A 296 -0.10 -17.06 -16.39
CA ARG A 296 1.01 -16.45 -17.13
C ARG A 296 1.21 -17.17 -18.44
N ARG A 297 1.47 -16.41 -19.50
CA ARG A 297 1.82 -17.00 -20.79
C ARG A 297 3.10 -17.80 -20.62
N THR A 298 3.08 -19.04 -21.08
CA THR A 298 4.28 -19.86 -21.19
C THR A 298 4.71 -19.82 -22.65
N ASP A 299 5.92 -19.33 -22.90
CA ASP A 299 6.52 -19.42 -24.23
C ASP A 299 6.60 -20.89 -24.59
N GLY A 300 5.80 -21.31 -25.58
CA GLY A 300 5.66 -22.69 -25.97
C GLY A 300 7.00 -23.26 -26.43
N GLY A 301 7.65 -24.02 -25.55
CA GLY A 301 8.52 -25.12 -25.97
C GLY A 301 7.63 -26.30 -26.40
N PRO A 302 7.94 -26.98 -27.51
CA PRO A 302 7.25 -28.20 -27.93
C PRO A 302 7.32 -29.31 -26.85
#